data_AF-A0A497BJH5-F1
#
_entry.id   AF-A0A497BJH5-F1
#
_cell.length_a   1.000
_cell.length_b   1.000
_cell.length_c   1.000
_cell.angle_alpha   90.00
_cell.angle_beta   90.00
_cell.angle_gamma   90.00
#
_symmetry.space_group_name_H-M   'P 1'
#
loop_
_entity.id
_entity.type
_entity.pdbx_description
1 polymer ?
#
loop_
_entity_poly.entity_id
_entity_poly.type
_entity_poly.pdbx_seq_one_letter_code
_entity_poly.pdbx_strand_id
1 'polypeptide(L)'
;MGAPYRVSLNEWLDFFGFSASPFSRWEAEEEARLYPERLSAQLVKPACFDRVLGQASEPKTVILFAPRGSGKTACRILVDYYC
;
A
#
# COMPACT_ATOMS: atom_id res chain seq x y z
N MET A 1 -36.11 -23.28 -7.23
CA MET A 1 -35.17 -22.67 -6.26
C MET A 1 -33.85 -22.48 -6.98
N GLY A 2 -33.51 -21.25 -7.38
CA GLY A 2 -32.22 -20.96 -8.01
C GLY A 2 -31.13 -20.96 -6.94
N ALA A 3 -30.02 -21.65 -7.20
CA ALA A 3 -28.86 -21.60 -6.32
C ALA A 3 -28.39 -20.14 -6.17
N PRO A 4 -27.95 -19.69 -4.99
CA PRO A 4 -27.40 -18.35 -4.83
C PRO A 4 -26.20 -18.21 -5.76
N TYR A 5 -26.19 -17.16 -6.59
CA TYR A 5 -25.07 -16.83 -7.47
C TYR A 5 -23.81 -16.66 -6.61
N ARG A 6 -22.93 -17.66 -6.65
CA ARG A 6 -21.64 -17.61 -5.96
C ARG A 6 -20.62 -17.09 -6.95
N VAL A 7 -20.20 -15.84 -6.75
CA VAL A 7 -19.06 -15.26 -7.44
C VAL A 7 -17.79 -15.84 -6.81
N SER A 8 -16.90 -16.39 -7.63
CA SER A 8 -15.56 -16.78 -7.17
C SER A 8 -14.72 -15.54 -6.87
N LEU A 9 -13.73 -15.66 -5.98
CA LEU A 9 -12.84 -14.55 -5.64
C LEU A 9 -12.19 -13.94 -6.90
N ASN A 10 -11.81 -14.78 -7.86
CA ASN A 10 -11.16 -14.33 -9.10
C ASN A 10 -12.13 -13.51 -9.96
N GLU A 11 -13.37 -13.97 -10.15
CA GLU A 11 -14.38 -13.21 -10.90
C GLU A 11 -14.69 -11.86 -10.24
N TRP A 12 -14.69 -11.80 -8.92
CA TRP A 12 -14.86 -10.55 -8.18
C TRP A 12 -13.66 -9.60 -8.37
N LEU A 13 -12.44 -10.13 -8.28
CA LEU A 13 -11.21 -9.35 -8.49
C LEU A 13 -11.10 -8.83 -9.92
N ASP A 14 -11.38 -9.68 -10.90
CA ASP A 14 -11.38 -9.32 -12.32
C ASP A 14 -12.42 -8.23 -12.62
N PHE A 15 -13.61 -8.31 -12.00
CA PHE A 15 -14.64 -7.27 -12.14
C PHE A 15 -14.15 -5.89 -11.65
N PHE A 16 -13.31 -5.84 -10.61
CA PHE A 16 -12.72 -4.60 -10.10
C PHE A 16 -11.38 -4.23 -10.78
N GLY A 17 -10.96 -4.98 -11.81
CA GLY A 17 -9.74 -4.70 -12.57
C GLY A 17 -8.44 -5.16 -11.92
N PHE A 18 -8.51 -6.03 -10.91
CA PHE A 18 -7.33 -6.62 -10.28
C PHE A 18 -6.83 -7.81 -11.08
N SER A 19 -5.54 -7.84 -11.41
CA SER A 19 -4.91 -9.01 -12.07
C SER A 19 -4.55 -10.15 -11.10
N ALA A 20 -4.60 -9.88 -9.79
CA ALA A 20 -4.29 -10.80 -8.71
C ALA A 20 -4.83 -10.22 -7.38
N SER A 21 -4.96 -11.05 -6.34
CA SER A 21 -5.39 -10.57 -5.02
C SER A 21 -4.39 -9.54 -4.45
N PRO A 22 -4.84 -8.29 -4.19
CA PRO A 22 -3.99 -7.24 -3.64
C PRO A 22 -3.62 -7.47 -2.16
N PHE A 23 -4.24 -8.46 -1.51
CA PHE A 23 -3.98 -8.83 -0.11
C PHE A 23 -3.32 -10.21 0.01
N SER A 24 -2.77 -10.72 -1.09
CA SER A 24 -2.13 -12.04 -1.13
C SER A 24 -0.84 -12.13 -0.30
N ARG A 25 -0.25 -10.98 0.08
CA ARG A 25 0.96 -10.90 0.88
C ARG A 25 0.77 -9.93 2.04
N TRP A 26 1.31 -10.31 3.20
CA TRP A 26 1.22 -9.50 4.42
C TRP A 26 2.40 -8.52 4.56
N GLU A 27 3.55 -8.86 3.96
CA GLU A 27 4.78 -8.10 4.09
C GLU A 27 4.99 -7.17 2.90
N ALA A 28 4.83 -5.87 3.16
CA ALA A 28 5.05 -4.80 2.17
C ALA A 28 6.45 -4.85 1.55
N GLU A 29 7.45 -5.37 2.26
CA GLU A 29 8.83 -5.50 1.75
C GLU A 29 8.95 -6.58 0.65
N GLU A 30 8.19 -7.67 0.78
CA GLU A 30 8.18 -8.72 -0.23
C GLU A 30 7.33 -8.32 -1.45
N GLU A 31 6.26 -7.57 -1.22
CA GLU A 31 5.46 -6.95 -2.28
C GLU A 31 6.24 -5.86 -3.03
N ALA A 32 7.01 -5.02 -2.31
CA ALA A 32 7.89 -4.01 -2.90
C ALA A 32 8.96 -4.65 -3.80
N ARG A 33 9.50 -5.80 -3.39
CA ARG A 33 10.52 -6.52 -4.18
C ARG A 33 9.95 -7.07 -5.49
N LEU A 34 8.71 -7.55 -5.48
CA LEU A 34 8.09 -8.20 -6.63
C LEU A 34 7.39 -7.21 -7.56
N TYR A 35 6.83 -6.13 -7.01
CA TYR A 35 6.04 -5.14 -7.74
C TYR A 35 6.31 -3.70 -7.24
N PRO A 36 7.56 -3.21 -7.36
CA PRO A 36 7.95 -1.91 -6.79
C PRO A 36 7.11 -0.75 -7.34
N GLU A 37 6.82 -0.78 -8.64
CA GLU A 37 6.00 0.21 -9.36
C GLU A 37 4.52 0.19 -8.92
N ARG A 38 4.00 -0.99 -8.52
CA ARG A 38 2.58 -1.15 -8.15
C ARG A 38 2.31 -0.83 -6.71
N LEU A 39 3.23 -1.20 -5.81
CA LEU A 39 3.03 -1.02 -4.38
C LEU A 39 2.86 0.47 -4.05
N SER A 40 3.80 1.31 -4.49
CA SER A 40 3.77 2.75 -4.19
C SER A 40 2.50 3.44 -4.68
N ALA A 41 2.00 3.04 -5.86
CA ALA A 41 0.78 3.59 -6.44
C ALA A 41 -0.52 3.15 -5.72
N GLN A 42 -0.48 2.05 -4.96
CA GLN A 42 -1.63 1.50 -4.24
C GLN A 42 -1.66 1.88 -2.76
N LEU A 43 -0.58 2.45 -2.23
CA LEU A 43 -0.49 2.89 -0.85
C LEU A 43 -1.38 4.12 -0.59
N VAL A 44 -2.20 4.01 0.45
CA VAL A 44 -3.00 5.13 0.96
C VAL A 44 -2.15 5.98 1.90
N LYS A 45 -2.12 7.29 1.67
CA LYS A 45 -1.45 8.25 2.57
C LYS A 45 -2.03 8.13 3.99
N PRO A 46 -1.21 7.87 5.03
CA PRO A 46 -1.67 7.99 6.40
C PRO A 46 -2.03 9.45 6.71
N ALA A 47 -2.93 9.68 7.68
CA ALA A 47 -3.42 11.01 8.01
C ALA A 47 -2.32 12.03 8.39
N CYS A 48 -1.17 11.55 8.89
CA CYS A 48 -0.02 12.39 9.25
C CYS A 48 1.08 12.42 8.18
N PHE A 49 0.84 11.90 6.97
CA PHE A 49 1.87 11.74 5.95
C PHE A 49 2.57 13.05 5.58
N ASP A 50 1.83 14.15 5.46
CA ASP A 50 2.43 15.44 5.10
C ASP A 50 3.46 15.93 6.12
N ARG A 51 3.33 15.51 7.39
CA ARG A 51 4.32 15.80 8.44
C ARG A 51 5.57 14.93 8.32
N VAL A 52 5.43 13.74 7.74
CA VAL A 52 6.54 12.81 7.48
C VAL A 52 7.28 13.22 6.20
N LEU A 53 6.56 13.59 5.15
CA LEU A 53 7.13 14.05 3.87
C LEU A 53 7.85 15.40 4.03
N GLY A 54 7.28 16.33 4.79
CA GLY A 54 7.88 17.64 5.05
C GLY A 54 7.89 18.55 3.81
N GLN A 55 8.89 19.43 3.72
CA GLN A 55 9.05 20.36 2.61
C GLN A 55 10.40 20.14 1.93
N ALA A 56 10.39 19.96 0.60
CA ALA A 56 11.62 19.76 -0.17
C ALA A 56 12.60 20.94 -0.08
N SER A 57 12.10 22.16 0.13
CA SER A 57 12.91 23.36 0.34
C SER A 57 13.55 23.46 1.72
N GLU A 58 13.12 22.65 2.70
CA GLU A 58 13.62 22.65 4.07
C GLU A 58 13.71 21.21 4.60
N PRO A 59 14.69 20.40 4.13
CA PRO A 59 14.78 18.98 4.47
C PRO A 59 15.06 18.79 5.97
N LYS A 60 14.35 17.85 6.58
CA LYS A 60 14.45 17.51 8.01
C LYS A 60 14.41 16.01 8.22
N THR A 61 15.21 15.53 9.18
CA THR A 61 15.15 14.14 9.63
C THR A 61 13.92 13.90 10.49
N VAL A 62 13.12 12.89 10.16
CA VAL A 62 11.90 12.52 10.90
C VAL A 62 12.05 11.12 11.50
N ILE A 63 11.71 10.98 12.78
CA ILE A 63 11.65 9.68 13.47
C ILE A 63 10.17 9.30 13.66
N LEU A 64 9.72 8.24 13.00
CA LEU A 64 8.34 7.76 13.07
C LEU A 64 8.21 6.58 14.05
N PHE A 65 7.64 6.84 15.22
CA PHE A 65 7.26 5.80 16.18
C PHE A 65 5.86 5.27 15.87
N ALA A 66 5.73 3.95 15.73
CA ALA A 66 4.44 3.29 15.57
C ALA A 66 4.51 1.81 15.99
N PRO A 67 3.40 1.17 16.36
CA PRO A 67 3.35 -0.26 16.65
C PRO A 67 3.81 -1.15 15.47
N ARG A 68 4.08 -2.43 15.75
CA ARG A 68 4.35 -3.43 14.71
C ARG A 68 3.11 -3.56 13.80
N GLY A 69 3.33 -3.63 12.49
CA GLY A 69 2.26 -3.74 11.50
C GLY A 69 1.56 -2.44 11.13
N SER A 70 1.87 -1.30 11.78
CA SER A 70 1.22 0.00 11.48
C SER A 70 1.72 0.71 10.22
N GLY A 71 2.39 0.00 9.30
CA GLY A 71 2.78 0.57 7.99
C GLY A 71 3.98 1.51 7.99
N LYS A 72 4.94 1.41 8.94
CA LYS A 72 6.17 2.25 8.93
C LYS A 72 6.98 2.08 7.63
N THR A 73 7.16 0.85 7.19
CA THR A 73 7.86 0.54 5.92
C THR A 73 7.10 1.09 4.73
N ALA A 74 5.78 0.94 4.69
CA ALA A 74 4.93 1.52 3.65
C ALA A 74 5.03 3.05 3.62
N CYS A 75 5.07 3.70 4.79
CA CYS A 75 5.26 5.15 4.89
C CYS A 75 6.60 5.59 4.28
N ARG A 76 7.70 4.87 4.55
CA ARG A 76 9.00 5.12 3.92
C ARG A 76 8.94 4.99 2.39
N ILE A 77 8.36 3.89 1.89
CA ILE A 77 8.18 3.67 0.43
C ILE A 77 7.37 4.81 -0.19
N LEU A 78 6.36 5.31 0.52
CA LEU A 78 5.55 6.43 0.04
C LEU A 78 6.36 7.73 0.02
N VAL A 79 7.24 8.00 1.00
CA VAL A 79 8.16 9.14 0.94
C VAL A 79 9.07 9.02 -0.29
N ASP A 80 9.65 7.84 -0.53
CA ASP A 80 10.51 7.58 -1.68
C ASP A 80 9.77 7.78 -3.02
N TYR A 81 8.45 7.58 -3.06
CA TYR A 81 7.63 7.82 -4.26
C TYR A 81 7.36 9.31 -4.55
N TYR A 82 7.34 10.17 -3.52
CA TYR A 82 7.09 11.61 -3.67
C TYR A 82 8.36 12.45 -3.79
N CYS A 83 9.55 11.85 -3.63
CA CYS A 83 10.86 12.50 -3.76
C CYS A 83 11.53 12.11 -5.09
#